data_AF-A0A496DWZ4-F1
#
_entry.id   AF-A0A496DWZ4-F1
#
_cell.length_a   1.000
_cell.length_b   1.000
_cell.length_c   1.000
_cell.angle_alpha   90.00
_cell.angle_beta   90.00
_cell.angle_gamma   90.00
#
_symmetry.space_group_name_H-M   'P 1'
#
loop_
_entity.id
_entity.type
_entity.pdbx_description
1 polymer ?
#
loop_
_entity_poly.entity_id
_entity_poly.type
_entity_poly.pdbx_seq_one_letter_code
_entity_poly.pdbx_strand_id
1 'polypeptide(L)'
;MNKQILYLLSVLCFLSFVSCTSEEETVLTEEQGEIWLSVVDTSKVEIVTRALSGFDVKDFNVSLSRGETVVFSSRKYGDIAGTPITCSAGSGYLLTAESCTEGEAERTNSGWGQARLAGNVSFTVKPVEATEVTLKCALANSSVNVVFSDFIKKNLSDYAIALHAADASSRSFTFDKNNYSYKTAYFNVGTAGRALQYTVNLTLPGEKEPHTYSNTLTLEPSRSYHLTVKLDDETKSKLTIGIIVDGTLVDEKTSTEIINPYEFYLL
;
A
#
# COMPACT_ATOMS: atom_id res chain seq x y z
N MET A 1 81.39 63.91 -5.77
CA MET A 1 81.59 64.92 -4.71
C MET A 1 80.26 65.14 -4.02
N ASN A 2 80.12 64.61 -2.80
CA ASN A 2 78.92 64.70 -1.96
C ASN A 2 78.58 66.15 -1.60
N LYS A 3 77.29 66.49 -1.60
CA LYS A 3 76.70 67.44 -0.63
C LYS A 3 75.28 67.00 -0.26
N GLN A 4 75.13 66.56 0.99
CA GLN A 4 73.86 66.51 1.73
C GLN A 4 73.57 67.88 2.37
N ILE A 5 72.29 68.23 2.52
CA ILE A 5 71.64 69.09 3.55
C ILE A 5 70.13 68.99 3.23
N LEU A 6 69.28 68.23 3.94
CA LEU A 6 68.63 68.36 5.27
C LEU A 6 67.29 69.14 5.25
N TYR A 7 66.33 68.65 6.07
CA TYR A 7 65.01 69.17 6.51
C TYR A 7 63.79 68.47 5.86
N LEU A 8 62.75 67.98 6.56
CA LEU A 8 62.35 67.91 7.98
C LEU A 8 61.22 66.83 8.11
N LEU A 9 61.10 66.18 9.28
CA LEU A 9 60.00 65.29 9.69
C LEU A 9 58.59 65.90 9.53
N SER A 10 57.60 65.11 9.07
CA SER A 10 56.39 64.81 9.86
C SER A 10 55.66 63.56 9.33
N VAL A 11 55.15 62.78 10.28
CA VAL A 11 54.50 61.47 10.17
C VAL A 11 53.01 61.67 9.91
N LEU A 12 52.40 60.96 8.95
CA LEU A 12 51.12 60.26 9.18
C LEU A 12 50.78 59.25 8.06
N CYS A 13 50.52 58.02 8.51
CA CYS A 13 49.89 56.90 7.84
C CYS A 13 48.90 57.26 6.71
N PHE A 14 49.01 56.57 5.57
CA PHE A 14 47.93 55.74 5.00
C PHE A 14 48.50 54.92 3.83
N LEU A 15 48.91 53.67 4.12
CA LEU A 15 49.12 52.63 3.11
C LEU A 15 47.75 52.06 2.75
N SER A 16 47.15 52.56 1.67
CA SER A 16 46.04 51.87 1.00
C SER A 16 46.60 50.73 0.17
N PHE A 17 46.77 49.57 0.82
CA PHE A 17 46.81 48.30 0.09
C PHE A 17 45.42 48.08 -0.51
N VAL A 18 45.34 48.13 -1.83
CA VAL A 18 44.23 47.54 -2.59
C VAL A 18 44.33 46.04 -2.36
N SER A 19 43.54 45.53 -1.41
CA SER A 19 43.23 44.11 -1.35
C SER A 19 42.26 43.83 -2.48
N CYS A 20 42.71 43.11 -3.51
CA CYS A 20 41.78 42.31 -4.30
C CYS A 20 41.19 41.29 -3.32
N THR A 21 39.98 41.56 -2.84
CA THR A 21 39.15 40.50 -2.28
C THR A 21 38.85 39.58 -3.46
N SER A 22 39.58 38.47 -3.58
CA SER A 22 38.97 37.30 -4.18
C SER A 22 37.72 37.07 -3.36
N GLU A 23 36.56 37.32 -3.96
CA GLU A 23 35.35 36.69 -3.49
C GLU A 23 35.66 35.20 -3.56
N GLU A 24 36.06 34.62 -2.42
CA GLU A 24 35.85 33.20 -2.20
C GLU A 24 34.33 33.05 -2.34
N GLU A 25 33.89 32.64 -3.53
CA GLU A 25 32.73 31.78 -3.59
C GLU A 25 33.02 30.70 -2.55
N THR A 26 32.34 30.80 -1.41
CA THR A 26 32.20 29.69 -0.50
C THR A 26 31.51 28.61 -1.31
N VAL A 27 32.32 27.79 -2.00
CA VAL A 27 31.92 26.46 -2.41
C VAL A 27 31.66 25.75 -1.09
N LEU A 28 30.43 25.85 -0.61
CA LEU A 28 29.86 24.92 0.34
C LEU A 28 29.96 23.58 -0.38
N THR A 29 31.10 22.92 -0.21
CA THR A 29 31.24 21.52 -0.52
C THR A 29 30.26 20.85 0.43
N GLU A 30 29.06 20.53 -0.07
CA GLU A 30 28.09 19.79 0.72
C GLU A 30 28.79 18.50 1.15
N GLU A 31 29.07 18.38 2.45
CA GLU A 31 29.74 17.22 3.01
C GLU A 31 28.93 15.97 2.61
N GLN A 32 29.56 15.01 1.94
CA GLN A 32 28.86 13.81 1.47
C GLN A 32 28.81 12.74 2.57
N GLY A 33 27.74 11.94 2.55
CA GLY A 33 27.57 10.73 3.36
C GLY A 33 27.15 9.54 2.50
N GLU A 34 27.41 8.33 2.99
CA GLU A 34 26.99 7.09 2.35
C GLU A 34 25.75 6.52 3.03
N ILE A 35 24.79 6.06 2.22
CA ILE A 35 23.58 5.39 2.70
C ILE A 35 23.68 3.91 2.40
N TRP A 36 23.48 3.08 3.42
CA TRP A 36 23.33 1.63 3.30
C TRP A 36 21.87 1.25 3.54
N LEU A 37 21.24 0.71 2.50
CA LEU A 37 19.81 0.40 2.51
C LEU A 37 19.57 -1.07 2.86
N SER A 38 18.68 -1.29 3.82
CA SER A 38 18.08 -2.59 4.11
C SER A 38 16.57 -2.48 4.00
N VAL A 39 15.95 -3.27 3.12
CA VAL A 39 14.49 -3.43 3.07
C VAL A 39 14.13 -4.74 3.75
N VAL A 40 13.29 -4.69 4.78
CA VAL A 40 12.87 -5.86 5.55
C VAL A 40 11.36 -6.01 5.43
N ASP A 41 10.91 -7.20 5.04
CA ASP A 41 9.51 -7.58 5.13
C ASP A 41 9.16 -7.91 6.59
N THR A 42 8.14 -7.25 7.12
CA THR A 42 7.67 -7.47 8.49
C THR A 42 6.32 -8.17 8.55
N SER A 43 5.85 -8.79 7.47
CA SER A 43 4.64 -9.62 7.45
C SER A 43 4.82 -10.93 8.24
N LYS A 44 5.19 -10.83 9.53
CA LYS A 44 4.85 -11.80 10.57
C LYS A 44 3.49 -11.42 11.15
N VAL A 45 2.45 -11.55 10.34
CA VAL A 45 1.09 -11.72 10.85
C VAL A 45 0.63 -13.04 10.27
N GLU A 46 0.42 -14.02 11.14
CA GLU A 46 -0.22 -15.29 10.82
C GLU A 46 -1.68 -15.04 10.42
N ILE A 47 -1.90 -14.52 9.21
CA ILE A 47 -3.17 -14.65 8.50
C ILE A 47 -2.81 -15.39 7.22
N VAL A 48 -3.25 -16.64 7.17
CA VAL A 48 -3.05 -17.58 6.05
C VAL A 48 -3.74 -17.02 4.80
N THR A 49 -3.07 -16.09 4.12
CA THR A 49 -3.33 -15.79 2.72
C THR A 49 -2.09 -16.21 1.94
N ARG A 50 -2.26 -17.15 1.00
CA ARG A 50 -1.17 -17.62 0.10
C ARG A 50 -0.52 -16.49 -0.71
N ALA A 51 -1.04 -15.27 -0.63
CA ALA A 51 -0.57 -14.09 -1.34
C ALA A 51 0.67 -13.42 -0.70
N LEU A 52 0.93 -13.60 0.60
CA LEU A 52 2.11 -13.00 1.25
C LEU A 52 3.38 -13.86 1.08
N SER A 53 3.26 -15.12 0.71
CA SER A 53 4.40 -16.06 0.54
C SER A 53 5.09 -15.99 -0.82
N GLY A 54 4.96 -14.88 -1.57
CA GLY A 54 5.42 -14.78 -2.96
C GLY A 54 6.22 -13.52 -3.31
N PHE A 55 6.52 -12.66 -2.34
CA PHE A 55 7.29 -11.44 -2.59
C PHE A 55 8.79 -11.71 -2.44
N ASP A 56 9.56 -11.45 -3.50
CA ASP A 56 11.01 -11.27 -3.38
C ASP A 56 11.30 -9.78 -3.16
N VAL A 57 11.87 -9.44 -2.02
CA VAL A 57 12.23 -8.07 -1.67
C VAL A 57 13.19 -7.46 -2.70
N LYS A 58 13.98 -8.27 -3.40
CA LYS A 58 14.85 -7.80 -4.49
C LYS A 58 14.09 -7.16 -5.65
N ASP A 59 12.85 -7.55 -5.86
CA ASP A 59 12.02 -7.04 -6.96
C ASP A 59 11.30 -5.73 -6.61
N PHE A 60 11.44 -5.23 -5.37
CA PHE A 60 10.75 -4.01 -4.94
C PHE A 60 11.33 -2.80 -5.66
N ASN A 61 10.44 -1.89 -6.04
CA ASN A 61 10.81 -0.59 -6.58
C ASN A 61 11.12 0.35 -5.41
N VAL A 62 12.35 0.86 -5.35
CA VAL A 62 12.85 1.77 -4.34
C VAL A 62 13.02 3.16 -4.95
N SER A 63 12.62 4.20 -4.20
CA SER A 63 12.85 5.59 -4.56
C SER A 63 13.43 6.37 -3.38
N LEU A 64 14.27 7.34 -3.67
CA LEU A 64 14.88 8.22 -2.68
C LEU A 64 14.70 9.66 -3.13
N SER A 65 14.20 10.52 -2.23
CA SER A 65 14.13 11.96 -2.43
C SER A 65 14.68 12.71 -1.22
N ARG A 66 15.00 14.00 -1.43
CA ARG A 66 15.28 14.98 -0.38
C ARG A 66 14.34 16.16 -0.58
N GLY A 67 13.32 16.28 0.26
CA GLY A 67 12.20 17.18 0.01
C GLY A 67 11.57 16.89 -1.37
N GLU A 68 11.47 17.90 -2.22
CA GLU A 68 10.93 17.78 -3.58
C GLU A 68 11.95 17.25 -4.60
N THR A 69 13.24 17.21 -4.25
CA THR A 69 14.30 16.75 -5.16
C THR A 69 14.37 15.22 -5.18
N VAL A 70 14.10 14.61 -6.32
CA VAL A 70 14.27 13.17 -6.53
C VAL A 70 15.74 12.85 -6.71
N VAL A 71 16.30 11.98 -5.85
CA VAL A 71 17.67 11.45 -6.01
C VAL A 71 17.65 10.30 -7.02
N PHE A 72 16.72 9.37 -6.85
CA PHE A 72 16.37 8.36 -7.85
C PHE A 72 14.94 7.87 -7.61
N SER A 73 14.33 7.31 -8.66
CA SER A 73 13.00 6.72 -8.59
C SER A 73 12.98 5.32 -9.19
N SER A 74 12.15 4.46 -8.59
CA SER A 74 11.76 3.15 -9.10
C SER A 74 12.93 2.23 -9.52
N ARG A 75 14.02 2.20 -8.75
CA ARG A 75 15.11 1.21 -8.94
C ARG A 75 14.76 -0.10 -8.26
N LYS A 76 15.14 -1.24 -8.85
CA LYS A 76 14.98 -2.53 -8.16
C LYS A 76 15.91 -2.60 -6.96
N TYR A 77 15.40 -3.04 -5.81
CA TYR A 77 16.21 -3.18 -4.61
C TYR A 77 17.40 -4.12 -4.82
N GLY A 78 17.20 -5.21 -5.56
CA GLY A 78 18.27 -6.16 -5.89
C GLY A 78 19.45 -5.55 -6.65
N ASP A 79 19.22 -4.48 -7.43
CA ASP A 79 20.26 -3.81 -8.21
C ASP A 79 21.10 -2.84 -7.38
N ILE A 80 20.55 -2.35 -6.25
CA ILE A 80 21.20 -1.35 -5.39
C ILE A 80 21.62 -1.92 -4.03
N ALA A 81 21.16 -3.11 -3.67
CA ALA A 81 21.49 -3.76 -2.41
C ALA A 81 23.01 -3.96 -2.27
N GLY A 82 23.57 -3.57 -1.12
CA GLY A 82 25.00 -3.68 -0.84
C GLY A 82 25.89 -2.66 -1.55
N THR A 83 25.31 -1.71 -2.29
CA THR A 83 26.04 -0.60 -2.90
C THR A 83 25.73 0.69 -2.12
N PRO A 84 26.73 1.44 -1.64
CA PRO A 84 26.49 2.70 -0.96
C PRO A 84 25.94 3.74 -1.92
N ILE A 85 24.97 4.53 -1.46
CA ILE A 85 24.45 5.69 -2.20
C ILE A 85 25.09 6.95 -1.60
N THR A 86 25.88 7.66 -2.40
CA THR A 86 26.47 8.93 -2.00
C THR A 86 25.44 10.05 -2.12
N CYS A 87 25.23 10.79 -1.03
CA CYS A 87 24.30 11.90 -0.95
C CYS A 87 24.89 13.02 -0.09
N SER A 88 24.44 14.24 -0.29
CA SER A 88 24.76 15.36 0.60
C SER A 88 24.28 15.10 2.02
N ALA A 89 25.08 15.47 3.02
CA ALA A 89 24.68 15.40 4.41
C ALA A 89 23.51 16.34 4.69
N GLY A 90 22.66 15.93 5.62
CA GLY A 90 21.52 16.72 6.07
C GLY A 90 20.22 15.93 6.12
N SER A 91 19.18 16.62 6.59
CA SER A 91 17.85 16.07 6.80
C SER A 91 16.97 16.22 5.56
N GLY A 92 15.76 15.66 5.65
CA GLY A 92 14.72 15.76 4.63
C GLY A 92 14.72 14.60 3.63
N TYR A 93 15.50 13.55 3.88
CA TYR A 93 15.49 12.36 3.05
C TYR A 93 14.27 11.51 3.32
N LEU A 94 13.64 11.03 2.26
CA LEU A 94 12.54 10.08 2.28
C LEU A 94 12.91 8.91 1.36
N LEU A 95 12.99 7.72 1.95
CA LEU A 95 13.11 6.47 1.22
C LEU A 95 11.74 5.80 1.16
N THR A 96 11.34 5.38 -0.03
CA THR A 96 10.12 4.59 -0.24
C THR A 96 10.46 3.29 -0.93
N ALA A 97 9.68 2.25 -0.65
CA ALA A 97 9.73 1.01 -1.40
C ALA A 97 8.33 0.45 -1.56
N GLU A 98 8.07 -0.15 -2.71
CA GLU A 98 6.82 -0.83 -3.00
C GLU A 98 7.05 -2.07 -3.88
N SER A 99 6.24 -3.11 -3.67
CA SER A 99 6.29 -4.34 -4.48
C SER A 99 5.74 -4.13 -5.89
N CYS A 100 4.77 -3.23 -6.03
CA CYS A 100 4.16 -2.82 -7.29
C CYS A 100 3.49 -1.45 -7.12
N THR A 101 3.24 -0.77 -8.22
CA THR A 101 2.56 0.54 -8.19
C THR A 101 1.09 0.40 -7.77
N GLU A 102 0.48 1.50 -7.32
CA GLU A 102 -0.96 1.53 -7.01
C GLU A 102 -1.83 1.08 -8.19
N GLY A 103 -1.50 1.56 -9.38
CA GLY A 103 -2.18 1.12 -10.60
C GLY A 103 -2.10 -0.40 -10.75
N GLU A 104 -0.88 -0.96 -10.76
CA GLU A 104 -0.64 -2.41 -10.91
C GLU A 104 -1.34 -3.27 -9.87
N ALA A 105 -1.45 -2.78 -8.63
CA ALA A 105 -2.14 -3.46 -7.55
C ALA A 105 -3.62 -3.74 -7.89
N GLU A 106 -4.27 -2.91 -8.72
CA GLU A 106 -5.68 -3.09 -9.10
C GLU A 106 -5.89 -3.68 -10.50
N ARG A 107 -5.04 -3.39 -11.50
CA ARG A 107 -5.25 -3.89 -12.89
C ARG A 107 -4.82 -5.34 -13.11
N THR A 108 -3.97 -5.90 -12.25
CA THR A 108 -3.41 -7.24 -12.43
C THR A 108 -4.48 -8.33 -12.23
N ASN A 109 -4.21 -9.57 -12.65
CA ASN A 109 -5.10 -10.73 -12.48
C ASN A 109 -6.51 -10.47 -13.05
N SER A 110 -6.57 -9.96 -14.30
CA SER A 110 -7.82 -9.61 -14.96
C SER A 110 -8.67 -8.60 -14.15
N GLY A 111 -8.00 -7.63 -13.53
CA GLY A 111 -8.66 -6.60 -12.71
C GLY A 111 -8.96 -7.00 -11.27
N TRP A 112 -8.80 -8.27 -10.88
CA TRP A 112 -8.96 -8.69 -9.47
C TRP A 112 -7.89 -8.10 -8.56
N GLY A 113 -6.79 -7.65 -9.13
CA GLY A 113 -5.68 -7.05 -8.42
C GLY A 113 -4.75 -8.08 -7.79
N GLN A 114 -3.82 -7.56 -6.99
CA GLN A 114 -2.82 -8.30 -6.24
C GLN A 114 -2.46 -7.56 -4.96
N ALA A 115 -1.86 -8.25 -3.98
CA ALA A 115 -1.33 -7.61 -2.79
C ALA A 115 -0.25 -6.57 -3.17
N ARG A 116 -0.23 -5.46 -2.44
CA ARG A 116 0.80 -4.42 -2.55
C ARG A 116 1.45 -4.25 -1.19
N LEU A 117 2.74 -4.54 -1.12
CA LEU A 117 3.57 -4.18 0.04
C LEU A 117 4.18 -2.81 -0.23
N ALA A 118 4.07 -1.90 0.71
CA ALA A 118 4.69 -0.59 0.61
C ALA A 118 5.20 -0.11 1.98
N GLY A 119 6.18 0.79 1.96
CA GLY A 119 6.70 1.42 3.15
C GLY A 119 7.42 2.72 2.82
N ASN A 120 7.59 3.56 3.84
CA ASN A 120 8.45 4.72 3.76
C ASN A 120 9.19 4.94 5.09
N VAL A 121 10.35 5.59 5.01
CA VAL A 121 11.12 6.02 6.18
C VAL A 121 11.82 7.35 5.89
N SER A 122 11.71 8.28 6.83
CA SER A 122 12.45 9.55 6.80
C SER A 122 13.70 9.44 7.65
N PHE A 123 14.80 10.02 7.18
CA PHE A 123 16.09 9.98 7.88
C PHE A 123 16.96 11.21 7.56
N THR A 124 18.10 11.28 8.24
CA THR A 124 19.12 12.32 8.07
C THR A 124 20.44 11.66 7.70
N VAL A 125 21.07 12.12 6.63
CA VAL A 125 22.41 11.67 6.22
C VAL A 125 23.45 12.38 7.07
N LYS A 126 24.32 11.61 7.72
CA LYS A 126 25.46 12.14 8.47
C LYS A 126 26.65 12.43 7.53
N PRO A 127 27.46 13.46 7.80
CA PRO A 127 28.70 13.68 7.07
C PRO A 127 29.73 12.62 7.45
N VAL A 128 30.48 12.11 6.46
CA VAL A 128 31.62 11.18 6.63
C VAL A 128 31.27 9.78 7.17
N GLU A 129 30.31 9.66 8.09
CA GLU A 129 29.83 8.41 8.68
C GLU A 129 28.74 7.77 7.81
N ALA A 130 28.82 6.44 7.61
CA ALA A 130 27.78 5.68 6.94
C ALA A 130 26.45 5.76 7.70
N THR A 131 25.37 6.08 7.00
CA THR A 131 24.00 6.09 7.53
C THR A 131 23.28 4.82 7.12
N GLU A 132 23.09 3.91 8.07
CA GLU A 132 22.30 2.69 7.86
C GLU A 132 20.80 2.99 7.98
N VAL A 133 20.04 2.65 6.93
CA VAL A 133 18.59 2.88 6.88
C VAL A 133 17.88 1.55 6.66
N THR A 134 17.08 1.16 7.64
CA THR A 134 16.19 0.00 7.51
C THR A 134 14.76 0.45 7.22
N LEU A 135 14.24 0.09 6.05
CA LEU A 135 12.87 0.32 5.65
C LEU A 135 12.03 -0.95 5.83
N LYS A 136 10.91 -0.81 6.54
CA LYS A 136 9.93 -1.89 6.71
C LYS A 136 8.78 -1.69 5.73
N CYS A 137 8.48 -2.70 4.93
CA CYS A 137 7.28 -2.73 4.11
C CYS A 137 6.19 -3.56 4.79
N ALA A 138 4.95 -3.14 4.60
CA ALA A 138 3.75 -3.82 5.08
C ALA A 138 2.66 -3.79 4.00
N LEU A 139 1.61 -4.59 4.18
CA LEU A 139 0.46 -4.59 3.28
C LEU A 139 -0.16 -3.19 3.24
N ALA A 140 -0.29 -2.62 2.05
CA ALA A 140 -0.80 -1.27 1.83
C ALA A 140 -2.25 -1.26 1.32
N ASN A 141 -2.66 -2.32 0.63
CA ASN A 141 -4.00 -2.46 0.09
C ASN A 141 -4.82 -3.52 0.85
N SER A 142 -6.13 -3.51 0.67
CA SER A 142 -7.03 -4.42 1.38
C SER A 142 -7.54 -5.51 0.47
N SER A 143 -7.73 -6.70 1.02
CA SER A 143 -8.24 -7.86 0.28
C SER A 143 -9.64 -8.21 0.72
N VAL A 144 -10.44 -8.73 -0.23
CA VAL A 144 -11.77 -9.27 0.02
C VAL A 144 -11.83 -10.65 -0.62
N ASN A 145 -12.23 -11.65 0.17
CA ASN A 145 -12.65 -12.95 -0.33
C ASN A 145 -14.01 -13.31 0.25
N VAL A 146 -14.60 -14.36 -0.31
CA VAL A 146 -15.96 -14.78 -0.01
C VAL A 146 -15.98 -16.27 0.27
N VAL A 147 -16.77 -16.67 1.26
CA VAL A 147 -17.10 -18.07 1.52
C VAL A 147 -18.61 -18.20 1.61
N PHE A 148 -19.16 -19.22 0.96
CA PHE A 148 -20.55 -19.62 1.11
C PHE A 148 -20.66 -20.72 2.18
N SER A 149 -21.78 -20.80 2.90
CA SER A 149 -22.04 -21.91 3.82
C SER A 149 -22.20 -23.23 3.06
N ASP A 150 -21.94 -24.35 3.74
CA ASP A 150 -22.10 -25.67 3.12
C ASP A 150 -23.56 -25.96 2.74
N PHE A 151 -24.51 -25.40 3.51
CA PHE A 151 -25.93 -25.44 3.16
C PHE A 151 -26.18 -24.81 1.78
N ILE A 152 -25.65 -23.61 1.52
CA ILE A 152 -25.78 -22.93 0.22
C ILE A 152 -25.18 -23.79 -0.88
N LYS A 153 -23.94 -24.26 -0.68
CA LYS A 153 -23.22 -25.06 -1.69
C LYS A 153 -23.97 -26.34 -2.09
N LYS A 154 -24.65 -26.96 -1.12
CA LYS A 154 -25.32 -28.25 -1.30
C LYS A 154 -26.72 -28.09 -1.89
N ASN A 155 -27.46 -27.08 -1.46
CA ASN A 155 -28.92 -27.04 -1.65
C ASN A 155 -29.39 -25.99 -2.66
N LEU A 156 -28.57 -25.02 -3.05
CA LEU A 156 -28.97 -23.99 -4.01
C LEU A 156 -28.53 -24.33 -5.43
N SER A 157 -29.35 -23.94 -6.42
CA SER A 157 -29.08 -24.19 -7.84
C SER A 157 -28.01 -23.24 -8.38
N ASP A 158 -28.02 -22.00 -7.89
CA ASP A 158 -26.99 -21.00 -8.15
C ASP A 158 -26.81 -20.04 -6.97
N TYR A 159 -25.61 -19.48 -6.87
CA TYR A 159 -25.29 -18.50 -5.83
C TYR A 159 -24.10 -17.64 -6.23
N ALA A 160 -24.21 -16.34 -5.95
CA ALA A 160 -23.15 -15.38 -6.18
C ALA A 160 -23.24 -14.18 -5.23
N ILE A 161 -22.12 -13.48 -5.06
CA ILE A 161 -22.07 -12.14 -4.50
C ILE A 161 -21.28 -11.25 -5.45
N ALA A 162 -21.91 -10.17 -5.89
CA ALA A 162 -21.29 -9.11 -6.66
C ALA A 162 -20.81 -8.02 -5.70
N LEU A 163 -19.57 -7.57 -5.90
CA LEU A 163 -18.95 -6.45 -5.20
C LEU A 163 -18.76 -5.30 -6.19
N HIS A 164 -18.94 -4.07 -5.71
CA HIS A 164 -18.79 -2.86 -6.50
C HIS A 164 -18.16 -1.75 -5.65
N ALA A 165 -17.04 -1.20 -6.09
CA ALA A 165 -16.44 -0.04 -5.42
C ALA A 165 -17.21 1.23 -5.79
N ALA A 166 -17.75 1.95 -4.80
CA ALA A 166 -18.64 3.08 -5.03
C ALA A 166 -17.99 4.27 -5.77
N ASP A 167 -16.66 4.36 -5.70
CA ASP A 167 -15.83 5.39 -6.33
C ASP A 167 -15.40 5.01 -7.76
N ALA A 168 -15.56 3.76 -8.17
CA ALA A 168 -15.08 3.26 -9.45
C ALA A 168 -15.99 2.16 -9.99
N SER A 169 -16.92 2.52 -10.87
CA SER A 169 -17.90 1.58 -11.42
C SER A 169 -17.29 0.44 -12.25
N SER A 170 -16.09 0.63 -12.79
CA SER A 170 -15.31 -0.40 -13.48
C SER A 170 -14.71 -1.46 -12.54
N ARG A 171 -14.69 -1.20 -11.22
CA ARG A 171 -14.17 -2.09 -10.19
C ARG A 171 -15.32 -2.91 -9.60
N SER A 172 -15.83 -3.83 -10.41
CA SER A 172 -16.87 -4.77 -10.00
C SER A 172 -16.40 -6.22 -10.16
N PHE A 173 -16.71 -7.05 -9.16
CA PHE A 173 -16.27 -8.44 -9.09
C PHE A 173 -17.43 -9.33 -8.67
N THR A 174 -17.59 -10.47 -9.33
CA THR A 174 -18.59 -11.47 -8.95
C THR A 174 -17.89 -12.71 -8.46
N PHE A 175 -18.09 -13.01 -7.17
CA PHE A 175 -17.74 -14.30 -6.60
C PHE A 175 -18.93 -15.23 -6.79
N ASP A 176 -18.76 -16.28 -7.58
CA ASP A 176 -19.80 -17.28 -7.88
C ASP A 176 -19.36 -18.68 -7.45
N LYS A 177 -20.26 -19.65 -7.56
CA LYS A 177 -20.02 -21.06 -7.21
C LYS A 177 -18.76 -21.68 -7.83
N ASN A 178 -18.29 -21.16 -8.96
CA ASN A 178 -17.15 -21.71 -9.69
C ASN A 178 -15.83 -21.06 -9.25
N ASN A 179 -15.86 -19.81 -8.77
CA ASN A 179 -14.64 -19.02 -8.60
C ASN A 179 -14.32 -18.61 -7.15
N TYR A 180 -15.30 -18.66 -6.24
CA TYR A 180 -15.16 -18.05 -4.91
C TYR A 180 -14.00 -18.61 -4.08
N SER A 181 -13.66 -19.88 -4.26
CA SER A 181 -12.67 -20.60 -3.46
C SER A 181 -11.22 -20.25 -3.78
N TYR A 182 -10.96 -19.62 -4.93
CA TYR A 182 -9.60 -19.30 -5.39
C TYR A 182 -9.42 -17.83 -5.84
N LYS A 183 -10.49 -17.06 -5.96
CA LYS A 183 -10.41 -15.63 -6.24
C LYS A 183 -10.29 -14.81 -4.95
N THR A 184 -9.60 -13.70 -5.06
CA THR A 184 -9.49 -12.67 -4.02
C THR A 184 -9.41 -11.34 -4.75
N ALA A 185 -10.21 -10.37 -4.33
CA ALA A 185 -10.23 -9.03 -4.89
C ALA A 185 -9.37 -8.11 -4.01
N TYR A 186 -8.47 -7.33 -4.62
CA TYR A 186 -7.60 -6.38 -3.93
C TYR A 186 -7.98 -4.96 -4.28
N PHE A 187 -8.17 -4.11 -3.28
CA PHE A 187 -8.56 -2.72 -3.43
C PHE A 187 -7.53 -1.81 -2.79
N ASN A 188 -7.08 -0.79 -3.51
CA ASN A 188 -6.42 0.33 -2.87
C ASN A 188 -7.46 1.09 -2.04
N VAL A 189 -7.10 1.39 -0.80
CA VAL A 189 -7.98 2.04 0.17
C VAL A 189 -7.19 3.16 0.83
N GLY A 190 -7.73 4.37 0.78
CA GLY A 190 -7.13 5.53 1.46
C GLY A 190 -7.48 5.57 2.94
N THR A 191 -6.93 6.56 3.66
CA THR A 191 -7.19 6.77 5.09
C THR A 191 -8.65 7.05 5.43
N ALA A 192 -9.42 7.61 4.50
CA ALA A 192 -10.86 7.82 4.66
C ALA A 192 -11.70 6.53 4.53
N GLY A 193 -11.05 5.39 4.23
CA GLY A 193 -11.71 4.16 3.85
C GLY A 193 -12.25 4.19 2.42
N ARG A 194 -12.81 3.07 1.97
CA ARG A 194 -13.40 2.93 0.65
C ARG A 194 -14.71 2.17 0.72
N ALA A 195 -15.78 2.80 0.26
CA ALA A 195 -17.10 2.20 0.26
C ALA A 195 -17.20 1.11 -0.82
N LEU A 196 -17.65 -0.07 -0.38
CA LEU A 196 -17.92 -1.24 -1.20
C LEU A 196 -19.40 -1.59 -1.06
N GLN A 197 -20.12 -1.55 -2.18
CA GLN A 197 -21.46 -2.10 -2.27
C GLN A 197 -21.35 -3.59 -2.56
N TYR A 198 -22.21 -4.40 -1.94
CA TYR A 198 -22.32 -5.80 -2.28
C TYR A 198 -23.77 -6.21 -2.48
N THR A 199 -23.98 -7.14 -3.42
CA THR A 199 -25.28 -7.71 -3.77
C THR A 199 -25.14 -9.22 -3.83
N VAL A 200 -25.85 -9.91 -2.97
CA VAL A 200 -25.93 -11.37 -2.92
C VAL A 200 -27.15 -11.82 -3.70
N ASN A 201 -26.96 -12.83 -4.55
CA ASN A 201 -27.99 -13.48 -5.33
C ASN A 201 -27.99 -14.97 -4.99
N LEU A 202 -29.12 -15.50 -4.52
CA LEU A 202 -29.31 -16.91 -4.18
C LEU A 202 -30.50 -17.47 -4.97
N THR A 203 -30.27 -18.50 -5.78
CA THR A 203 -31.35 -19.15 -6.54
C THR A 203 -31.67 -20.51 -5.93
N LEU A 204 -32.92 -20.69 -5.50
CA LEU A 204 -33.38 -21.97 -4.99
C LEU A 204 -33.55 -23.00 -6.11
N PRO A 205 -33.60 -24.30 -5.79
CA PRO A 205 -33.95 -25.33 -6.77
C PRO A 205 -35.33 -25.07 -7.40
N GLY A 206 -35.40 -25.15 -8.73
CA GLY A 206 -36.66 -24.99 -9.47
C GLY A 206 -37.10 -23.54 -9.72
N GLU A 207 -36.49 -22.57 -9.05
CA GLU A 207 -36.74 -21.15 -9.28
C GLU A 207 -35.90 -20.59 -10.44
N LYS A 208 -36.43 -19.55 -11.09
CA LYS A 208 -35.72 -18.83 -12.17
C LYS A 208 -35.09 -17.53 -11.71
N GLU A 209 -35.73 -16.84 -10.76
CA GLU A 209 -35.27 -15.54 -10.26
C GLU A 209 -34.53 -15.73 -8.93
N PRO A 210 -33.42 -15.02 -8.69
CA PRO A 210 -32.69 -15.10 -7.44
C PRO A 210 -33.33 -14.25 -6.33
N HIS A 211 -33.28 -14.75 -5.10
CA HIS A 211 -33.42 -13.91 -3.90
C HIS A 211 -32.22 -12.99 -3.78
N THR A 212 -32.48 -11.69 -3.65
CA THR A 212 -31.45 -10.64 -3.74
C THR A 212 -31.35 -9.85 -2.45
N TYR A 213 -30.14 -9.71 -1.91
CA TYR A 213 -29.86 -8.86 -0.75
C TYR A 213 -28.67 -7.95 -1.01
N SER A 214 -28.85 -6.65 -0.79
CA SER A 214 -27.80 -5.65 -1.01
C SER A 214 -27.51 -4.84 0.25
N ASN A 215 -26.24 -4.50 0.45
CA ASN A 215 -25.81 -3.60 1.51
C ASN A 215 -24.47 -2.94 1.16
N THR A 216 -23.92 -2.16 2.09
CA THR A 216 -22.62 -1.52 1.96
C THR A 216 -21.68 -1.92 3.09
N LEU A 217 -20.39 -1.89 2.79
CA LEU A 217 -19.28 -2.09 3.70
C LEU A 217 -18.24 -1.01 3.42
N THR A 218 -17.68 -0.40 4.47
CA THR A 218 -16.51 0.48 4.30
C THR A 218 -15.26 -0.34 4.57
N LEU A 219 -14.41 -0.46 3.55
CA LEU A 219 -13.09 -1.04 3.68
C LEU A 219 -12.15 -0.04 4.36
N GLU A 220 -11.37 -0.52 5.31
CA GLU A 220 -10.22 0.16 5.88
C GLU A 220 -8.95 -0.28 5.13
N PRO A 221 -7.89 0.55 5.10
CA PRO A 221 -6.62 0.17 4.49
C PRO A 221 -5.93 -0.98 5.22
N SER A 222 -5.15 -1.77 4.48
CA SER A 222 -4.28 -2.82 5.03
C SER A 222 -5.01 -3.93 5.81
N ARG A 223 -6.24 -4.27 5.41
CA ARG A 223 -7.07 -5.29 6.07
C ARG A 223 -7.40 -6.47 5.17
N SER A 224 -7.62 -7.65 5.77
CA SER A 224 -8.13 -8.83 5.11
C SER A 224 -9.60 -9.07 5.48
N TYR A 225 -10.50 -8.87 4.52
CA TYR A 225 -11.93 -9.11 4.68
C TYR A 225 -12.33 -10.49 4.15
N HIS A 226 -13.06 -11.23 4.97
CA HIS A 226 -13.70 -12.48 4.61
C HIS A 226 -15.22 -12.32 4.80
N LEU A 227 -15.94 -12.25 3.69
CA LEU A 227 -17.40 -12.18 3.68
C LEU A 227 -17.97 -13.60 3.67
N THR A 228 -18.68 -13.97 4.74
CA THR A 228 -19.31 -15.29 4.85
C THR A 228 -20.79 -15.17 4.55
N VAL A 229 -21.23 -15.72 3.43
CA VAL A 229 -22.64 -15.77 3.02
C VAL A 229 -23.26 -17.04 3.60
N LYS A 230 -24.26 -16.88 4.47
CA LYS A 230 -24.93 -17.97 5.17
C LYS A 230 -26.42 -17.94 4.93
N LEU A 231 -26.99 -19.12 4.89
CA LEU A 231 -28.42 -19.38 4.96
C LEU A 231 -28.59 -20.46 6.04
N ASP A 232 -29.46 -20.23 7.01
CA ASP A 232 -29.77 -21.19 8.08
C ASP A 232 -30.49 -22.41 7.52
N ASP A 233 -30.29 -23.57 8.16
CA ASP A 233 -30.87 -24.86 7.80
C ASP A 233 -32.28 -25.03 8.41
N GLU A 234 -33.14 -24.06 8.18
CA GLU A 234 -34.51 -24.05 8.68
C GLU A 234 -35.51 -23.85 7.53
N THR A 235 -36.75 -24.28 7.72
CA THR A 235 -37.85 -24.08 6.76
C THR A 235 -38.26 -22.61 6.60
N LYS A 236 -37.75 -21.74 7.49
CA LYS A 236 -37.87 -20.28 7.42
C LYS A 236 -36.51 -19.69 7.71
N SER A 237 -35.69 -19.58 6.67
CA SER A 237 -34.32 -19.13 6.79
C SER A 237 -34.19 -17.67 6.36
N LYS A 238 -33.16 -16.99 6.86
CA LYS A 238 -32.78 -15.63 6.44
C LYS A 238 -31.36 -15.65 5.95
N LEU A 239 -31.09 -14.86 4.92
CA LEU A 239 -29.74 -14.67 4.42
C LEU A 239 -28.96 -13.83 5.41
N THR A 240 -27.79 -14.32 5.82
CA THR A 240 -26.90 -13.64 6.76
C THR A 240 -25.50 -13.51 6.17
N ILE A 241 -24.93 -12.31 6.28
CA ILE A 241 -23.59 -11.97 5.83
C ILE A 241 -22.73 -11.68 7.06
N GLY A 242 -21.82 -12.60 7.39
CA GLY A 242 -20.79 -12.38 8.40
C GLY A 242 -19.60 -11.63 7.80
N ILE A 243 -19.16 -10.56 8.45
CA ILE A 243 -18.01 -9.76 8.03
C ILE A 243 -16.87 -10.07 9.01
N ILE A 244 -15.86 -10.79 8.54
CA ILE A 244 -14.67 -11.13 9.32
C ILE A 244 -13.52 -10.27 8.81
N VAL A 245 -12.87 -9.54 9.71
CA VAL A 245 -11.70 -8.72 9.41
C VAL A 245 -10.52 -9.28 10.19
N ASP A 246 -9.44 -9.60 9.48
CA ASP A 246 -8.20 -10.13 10.06
C ASP A 246 -8.43 -11.34 11.00
N GLY A 247 -9.36 -12.22 10.61
CA GLY A 247 -9.72 -13.42 11.36
C GLY A 247 -10.72 -13.22 12.50
N THR A 248 -11.16 -11.98 12.76
CA THR A 248 -12.15 -11.66 13.80
C THR A 248 -13.49 -11.29 13.19
N LEU A 249 -14.59 -11.88 13.66
CA LEU A 249 -15.94 -11.45 13.28
C LEU A 249 -16.22 -10.06 13.86
N VAL A 250 -16.45 -9.07 12.99
CA VAL A 250 -16.67 -7.67 13.40
C VAL A 250 -18.12 -7.22 13.24
N ASP A 251 -18.86 -7.83 12.34
CA ASP A 251 -20.25 -7.45 12.05
C ASP A 251 -21.00 -8.61 11.40
N GLU A 252 -22.32 -8.60 11.53
CA GLU A 252 -23.22 -9.57 10.91
C GLU A 252 -24.48 -8.85 10.41
N LYS A 253 -24.83 -9.06 9.15
CA LYS A 253 -25.98 -8.43 8.48
C LYS A 253 -26.96 -9.49 8.01
N THR A 254 -28.19 -9.44 8.51
CA THR A 254 -29.26 -10.39 8.15
C THR A 254 -30.35 -9.72 7.32
N SER A 255 -30.84 -10.40 6.29
CA SER A 255 -31.97 -9.97 5.47
C SER A 255 -33.27 -9.94 6.28
N THR A 256 -34.21 -9.09 5.89
CA THR A 256 -35.57 -9.12 6.44
C THR A 256 -36.44 -10.16 5.75
N GLU A 257 -36.16 -10.46 4.48
CA GLU A 257 -36.80 -11.49 3.68
C GLU A 257 -36.56 -12.88 4.26
N ILE A 258 -37.63 -13.68 4.33
CA ILE A 258 -37.61 -15.08 4.74
C ILE A 258 -37.63 -15.93 3.47
N ILE A 259 -36.70 -16.87 3.39
CA ILE A 259 -36.52 -17.81 2.29
C ILE A 259 -36.86 -19.21 2.83
N ASN A 260 -37.68 -19.96 2.10
CA ASN A 260 -37.92 -21.38 2.40
C ASN A 260 -37.10 -22.27 1.45
N PRO A 261 -35.91 -22.72 1.86
CA PRO A 261 -35.03 -23.49 0.98
C PRO A 261 -35.58 -24.88 0.62
N TYR A 262 -36.67 -25.30 1.27
CA TYR A 262 -37.30 -26.60 1.09
C TYR A 262 -38.61 -26.56 0.28
N GLU A 263 -39.08 -25.39 -0.13
CA GLU A 263 -40.39 -25.22 -0.76
C GLU A 263 -40.58 -26.12 -2.00
N PHE A 264 -39.52 -26.30 -2.79
CA PHE A 264 -39.56 -27.14 -3.98
C PHE A 264 -39.62 -28.65 -3.71
N TYR A 265 -39.17 -29.12 -2.54
CA TYR A 265 -39.17 -30.56 -2.21
C TYR A 265 -40.52 -31.07 -1.67
N LEU A 266 -41.51 -30.18 -1.52
CA LEU A 266 -42.84 -30.50 -1.01
C LEU A 266 -43.89 -30.68 -2.13
N LEU A 267 -43.47 -30.56 -3.39
CA LEU A 267 -44.27 -30.79 -4.61
C LEU A 267 -43.83 -32.08 -5.31
#